data_AF-A0A8K1C410-F1
#
_entry.id   AF-A0A8K1C410-F1
#
_cell.length_a   1.000
_cell.length_b   1.000
_cell.length_c   1.000
_cell.angle_alpha   90.00
_cell.angle_beta   90.00
_cell.angle_gamma   90.00
#
_symmetry.space_group_name_H-M   'P 1'
#
loop_
_entity.id
_entity.type
_entity.pdbx_description
1 polymer ?
#
loop_
_entity_poly.entity_id
_entity_poly.type
_entity_poly.pdbx_seq_one_letter_code
_entity_poly.pdbx_strand_id
1 'polypeptide(L)'
;MATHRSWPRVFDAHCHLHDPRLSAQRSDVLQRATAFNVTYVATCACFEEDWTALDELLAEMKAAQGAGQPFVDIVPAFGIHPWWANAQSDQYLDKLRAKLDQYPRAALGEIGLCKSNRGRQVDRAVQERVFREQLELAAELGRPCVLHCVGVYGKLLEILQSVQKARGLPPAVVLHSYSGAPDMIPAFLALQQASRGASKLYFSLNAKQLSSQPKAIQACTKVPLDALLLETDAPDQALDVAQVSAVLGEETIVVDGLNEPAMVQLALIKAAEAREMSTDELASAVFDNTVRAFRVSV
;
A
#
# COMPACT_ATOMS: atom_id res chain seq x y z
N MET A 1 12.27 -32.13 -13.51
CA MET A 1 13.16 -30.96 -13.43
C MET A 1 12.26 -29.74 -13.40
N ALA A 2 12.04 -29.16 -12.22
CA ALA A 2 11.25 -27.95 -12.08
C ALA A 2 11.95 -26.83 -12.87
N THR A 3 11.31 -26.31 -13.89
CA THR A 3 11.77 -25.10 -14.57
C THR A 3 11.85 -24.00 -13.53
N HIS A 4 13.06 -23.56 -13.16
CA HIS A 4 13.24 -22.38 -12.33
C HIS A 4 12.61 -21.20 -13.07
N ARG A 5 11.36 -20.88 -12.73
CA ARG A 5 10.67 -19.71 -13.25
C ARG A 5 11.43 -18.50 -12.72
N SER A 6 12.04 -17.73 -13.62
CA SER A 6 12.60 -16.43 -13.24
C SER A 6 11.42 -15.51 -12.96
N TRP A 7 11.31 -15.03 -11.71
CA TRP A 7 10.26 -14.11 -11.31
C TRP A 7 10.66 -12.68 -11.69
N PRO A 8 9.77 -11.89 -12.31
CA PRO A 8 10.06 -10.50 -12.59
C PRO A 8 10.19 -9.70 -11.29
N ARG A 9 11.00 -8.65 -11.31
CA ARG A 9 11.22 -7.80 -10.14
C ARG A 9 9.96 -7.03 -9.80
N VAL A 10 9.55 -7.05 -8.54
CA VAL A 10 8.33 -6.40 -8.07
C VAL A 10 8.55 -5.61 -6.77
N PHE A 11 7.63 -4.66 -6.54
CA PHE A 11 7.52 -3.85 -5.34
C PHE A 11 6.10 -4.02 -4.82
N ASP A 12 5.94 -4.58 -3.61
CA ASP A 12 4.67 -4.61 -2.90
C ASP A 12 4.33 -3.23 -2.33
N ALA A 13 3.34 -2.56 -2.93
CA ALA A 13 2.99 -1.18 -2.59
C ALA A 13 2.23 -1.00 -1.26
N HIS A 14 1.77 -2.08 -0.62
CA HIS A 14 1.10 -2.02 0.68
C HIS A 14 1.09 -3.38 1.39
N CYS A 15 1.63 -3.39 2.62
CA CYS A 15 1.71 -4.54 3.51
C CYS A 15 1.70 -4.05 4.97
N HIS A 16 1.47 -4.95 5.92
CA HIS A 16 1.59 -4.73 7.36
C HIS A 16 2.60 -5.75 7.91
N LEU A 17 3.87 -5.63 7.51
CA LEU A 17 4.89 -6.65 7.82
C LEU A 17 5.24 -6.72 9.32
N HIS A 18 4.99 -5.64 10.05
CA HIS A 18 5.12 -5.57 11.51
C HIS A 18 3.92 -6.19 12.25
N ASP A 19 2.85 -6.60 11.56
CA ASP A 19 1.71 -7.28 12.16
C ASP A 19 2.17 -8.55 12.92
N PRO A 20 1.72 -8.76 14.17
CA PRO A 20 2.11 -9.92 14.98
C PRO A 20 1.90 -11.28 14.29
N ARG A 21 0.93 -11.38 13.38
CA ARG A 21 0.63 -12.58 12.60
C ARG A 21 1.76 -12.95 11.64
N LEU A 22 2.51 -11.96 11.14
CA LEU A 22 3.69 -12.17 10.29
C LEU A 22 4.99 -12.11 11.07
N SER A 23 5.05 -11.33 12.15
CA SER A 23 6.28 -11.14 12.94
C SER A 23 6.84 -12.44 13.47
N ALA A 24 5.99 -13.41 13.82
CA ALA A 24 6.38 -14.72 14.34
C ALA A 24 7.23 -15.53 13.35
N GLN A 25 7.07 -15.30 12.03
CA GLN A 25 7.78 -16.02 10.97
C GLN A 25 8.44 -15.05 9.97
N ARG A 26 8.76 -13.83 10.42
CA ARG A 26 9.21 -12.73 9.55
C ARG A 26 10.42 -13.07 8.70
N SER A 27 11.41 -13.76 9.27
CA SER A 27 12.60 -14.21 8.54
C SER A 27 12.21 -15.05 7.33
N ASP A 28 11.30 -16.01 7.51
CA ASP A 28 10.89 -16.92 6.45
C ASP A 28 10.02 -16.19 5.42
N VAL A 29 9.15 -15.27 5.86
CA VAL A 29 8.35 -14.39 5.00
C VAL A 29 9.26 -13.56 4.08
N LEU A 30 10.32 -12.97 4.62
CA LEU A 30 11.28 -12.15 3.87
C LEU A 30 12.17 -12.99 2.94
N GLN A 31 12.57 -14.19 3.36
CA GLN A 31 13.30 -15.13 2.50
C GLN A 31 12.45 -15.55 1.30
N ARG A 32 11.16 -15.86 1.52
CA ARG A 32 10.22 -16.13 0.42
C ARG A 32 10.07 -14.91 -0.47
N ALA A 33 9.81 -13.73 0.08
CA ALA A 33 9.70 -12.49 -0.71
C ALA A 33 10.95 -12.29 -1.62
N THR A 34 12.15 -12.51 -1.09
CA THR A 34 13.40 -12.46 -1.85
C THR A 34 13.47 -13.53 -2.95
N ALA A 35 13.07 -14.77 -2.66
CA ALA A 35 13.03 -15.87 -3.64
C ALA A 35 12.06 -15.59 -4.81
N PHE A 36 10.99 -14.83 -4.56
CA PHE A 36 10.03 -14.37 -5.56
C PHE A 36 10.38 -12.99 -6.15
N ASN A 37 11.62 -12.53 -5.99
CA ASN A 37 12.14 -11.27 -6.56
C ASN A 37 11.33 -10.02 -6.14
N VAL A 38 10.75 -10.05 -4.93
CA VAL A 38 10.23 -8.86 -4.26
C VAL A 38 11.41 -8.11 -3.68
N THR A 39 11.62 -6.88 -4.14
CA THR A 39 12.80 -6.07 -3.75
C THR A 39 12.46 -4.95 -2.79
N TYR A 40 11.22 -4.48 -2.83
CA TYR A 40 10.71 -3.43 -1.93
C TYR A 40 9.34 -3.82 -1.40
N VAL A 41 9.09 -3.46 -0.14
CA VAL A 41 7.78 -3.56 0.52
C VAL A 41 7.47 -2.24 1.21
N ALA A 42 6.34 -1.63 0.86
CA ALA A 42 5.80 -0.49 1.59
C ALA A 42 4.95 -1.03 2.74
N THR A 43 5.37 -0.76 3.98
CA THR A 43 4.69 -1.26 5.17
C THR A 43 3.99 -0.13 5.90
N CYS A 44 2.68 -0.27 6.15
CA CYS A 44 1.83 0.80 6.63
C CYS A 44 1.42 0.56 8.08
N ALA A 45 1.87 1.39 9.01
CA ALA A 45 1.42 1.31 10.39
C ALA A 45 0.12 2.10 10.58
N CYS A 46 -0.80 1.55 11.38
CA CYS A 46 -2.19 2.00 11.44
C CYS A 46 -2.53 2.89 12.64
N PHE A 47 -1.69 2.92 13.68
CA PHE A 47 -1.92 3.67 14.92
C PHE A 47 -0.62 3.79 15.76
N GLU A 48 -0.64 4.57 16.84
CA GLU A 48 0.59 4.98 17.56
C GLU A 48 1.43 3.81 18.11
N GLU A 49 0.80 2.80 18.70
CA GLU A 49 1.51 1.62 19.22
C GLU A 49 2.14 0.80 18.08
N ASP A 50 1.45 0.74 16.94
CA ASP A 50 1.89 0.07 15.72
C ASP A 50 3.16 0.71 15.13
N TRP A 51 3.34 2.02 15.34
CA TRP A 51 4.55 2.73 14.92
C TRP A 51 5.80 2.21 15.63
N THR A 52 5.67 1.72 16.87
CA THR A 52 6.79 1.15 17.64
C THR A 52 7.21 -0.20 17.06
N ALA A 53 6.25 -1.07 16.74
CA ALA A 53 6.53 -2.34 16.08
C ALA A 53 7.20 -2.15 14.70
N LEU A 54 6.80 -1.10 13.98
CA LEU A 54 7.45 -0.71 12.74
C LEU A 54 8.88 -0.19 12.96
N ASP A 55 9.16 0.61 13.99
CA ASP A 55 10.53 1.03 14.30
C ASP A 55 11.45 -0.18 14.53
N GLU A 56 10.98 -1.17 15.31
CA GLU A 56 11.71 -2.40 15.62
C GLU A 56 12.03 -3.17 14.34
N LEU A 57 11.03 -3.35 13.47
CA LEU A 57 11.21 -3.96 12.15
C LEU A 57 12.28 -3.23 11.32
N LEU A 58 12.25 -1.90 11.27
CA LEU A 58 13.24 -1.12 10.52
C LEU A 58 14.65 -1.24 11.11
N ALA A 59 14.78 -1.31 12.43
CA ALA A 59 16.06 -1.50 13.11
C ALA A 59 16.64 -2.89 12.82
N GLU A 60 15.80 -3.93 12.85
CA GLU A 60 16.19 -5.30 12.48
C GLU A 60 16.66 -5.36 11.02
N MET A 61 15.92 -4.76 10.08
CA MET A 61 16.30 -4.77 8.67
C MET A 61 17.61 -4.04 8.41
N LYS A 62 17.84 -2.91 9.09
CA LYS A 62 19.11 -2.20 9.01
C LYS A 62 20.28 -3.04 9.52
N ALA A 63 20.08 -3.81 10.59
CA ALA A 63 21.09 -4.71 11.12
C ALA A 63 21.38 -5.87 10.13
N ALA A 64 20.34 -6.45 9.53
CA ALA A 64 20.48 -7.51 8.52
C ALA A 64 21.21 -7.01 7.26
N GLN A 65 20.90 -5.81 6.78
CA GLN A 65 21.60 -5.16 5.67
C GLN A 65 23.09 -4.97 5.97
N GLY A 66 23.43 -4.51 7.20
CA GLY A 66 24.81 -4.36 7.64
C GLY A 66 25.61 -5.67 7.67
N ALA A 67 24.93 -6.81 7.79
CA ALA A 67 25.52 -8.15 7.75
C ALA A 67 25.65 -8.73 6.33
N GLY A 68 25.24 -8.01 5.28
CA GLY A 68 25.37 -8.44 3.89
C GLY A 68 24.40 -9.55 3.47
N GLN A 69 23.32 -9.77 4.22
CA GLN A 69 22.30 -10.75 3.83
C GLN A 69 21.43 -10.18 2.69
N PRO A 70 20.98 -11.02 1.73
CA PRO A 70 19.93 -10.61 0.79
C PRO A 70 18.72 -10.14 1.59
N PHE A 71 18.22 -8.93 1.31
CA PHE A 71 17.12 -8.35 2.07
C PHE A 71 16.17 -7.58 1.16
N VAL A 72 14.93 -7.48 1.61
CA VAL A 72 13.89 -6.67 0.99
C VAL A 72 13.96 -5.28 1.62
N ASP A 73 14.06 -4.24 0.79
CA ASP A 73 14.05 -2.86 1.28
C ASP A 73 12.65 -2.48 1.77
N ILE A 74 12.57 -1.88 2.95
CA ILE A 74 11.29 -1.46 3.54
C ILE A 74 11.09 0.04 3.36
N VAL A 75 9.92 0.42 2.85
CA VAL A 75 9.43 1.80 2.87
C VAL A 75 8.36 1.92 3.95
N PRO A 76 8.66 2.55 5.10
CA PRO A 76 7.67 2.69 6.15
C PRO A 76 6.62 3.74 5.79
N ALA A 77 5.39 3.54 6.23
CA ALA A 77 4.38 4.57 6.30
C ALA A 77 3.82 4.64 7.73
N PHE A 78 3.68 5.86 8.25
CA PHE A 78 3.11 6.11 9.57
C PHE A 78 1.84 6.95 9.43
N GLY A 79 0.78 6.56 10.14
CA GLY A 79 -0.49 7.26 10.15
C GLY A 79 -1.47 6.67 11.15
N ILE A 80 -2.63 7.30 11.24
CA ILE A 80 -3.80 6.85 11.99
C ILE A 80 -4.89 6.44 11.00
N HIS A 81 -5.12 5.15 10.94
CA HIS A 81 -6.17 4.52 10.16
C HIS A 81 -7.56 4.89 10.70
N PRO A 82 -8.60 5.04 9.85
CA PRO A 82 -9.96 5.40 10.29
C PRO A 82 -10.56 4.55 11.41
N TRP A 83 -10.11 3.31 11.60
CA TRP A 83 -10.56 2.45 12.72
C TRP A 83 -10.04 2.92 14.08
N TRP A 84 -8.93 3.66 14.11
CA TRP A 84 -8.25 4.11 15.32
C TRP A 84 -8.37 5.63 15.54
N ALA A 85 -9.14 6.33 14.70
CA ALA A 85 -9.26 7.79 14.76
C ALA A 85 -9.87 8.32 16.07
N ASN A 86 -10.56 7.48 16.86
CA ASN A 86 -11.03 7.83 18.21
C ASN A 86 -10.04 7.48 19.34
N ALA A 87 -8.98 6.73 19.06
CA ALA A 87 -8.02 6.22 20.04
C ALA A 87 -6.69 6.99 20.04
N GLN A 88 -6.51 7.93 19.10
CA GLN A 88 -5.33 8.81 19.05
C GLN A 88 -5.18 9.66 20.31
N SER A 89 -3.93 9.92 20.71
CA SER A 89 -3.60 10.88 21.77
C SER A 89 -3.67 12.31 21.26
N ASP A 90 -3.93 13.28 22.15
CA ASP A 90 -4.02 14.70 21.77
C ASP A 90 -2.76 15.25 21.06
N GLN A 91 -1.62 14.58 21.21
CA GLN A 91 -0.32 14.94 20.61
C GLN A 91 0.05 14.06 19.40
N TYR A 92 -0.88 13.28 18.86
CA TYR A 92 -0.55 12.31 17.80
C TYR A 92 0.04 12.96 16.54
N LEU A 93 -0.39 14.16 16.17
CA LEU A 93 0.15 14.88 15.00
C LEU A 93 1.62 15.28 15.21
N ASP A 94 1.97 15.72 16.42
CA ASP A 94 3.35 16.08 16.75
C ASP A 94 4.23 14.83 16.76
N LYS A 95 3.73 13.72 17.32
CA LYS A 95 4.41 12.42 17.27
C LYS A 95 4.57 11.92 15.83
N LEU A 96 3.54 12.07 14.99
CA LEU A 96 3.59 11.68 13.58
C LEU A 96 4.61 12.52 12.80
N ARG A 97 4.67 13.83 13.03
CA ARG A 97 5.69 14.70 12.46
C ARG A 97 7.09 14.24 12.86
N ALA A 98 7.30 13.96 14.15
CA ALA A 98 8.58 13.45 14.65
C ALA A 98 9.00 12.13 13.98
N LYS A 99 8.05 11.21 13.72
CA LYS A 99 8.32 9.97 12.95
C LYS A 99 8.74 10.25 11.51
N LEU A 100 8.05 11.16 10.83
CA LEU A 100 8.35 11.53 9.45
C LEU A 100 9.68 12.30 9.32
N ASP A 101 10.11 13.00 10.38
CA ASP A 101 11.43 13.64 10.45
C ASP A 101 12.53 12.60 10.73
N GLN A 102 12.27 11.64 11.63
CA GLN A 102 13.18 10.54 11.95
C GLN A 102 13.44 9.63 10.73
N TYR A 103 12.42 9.39 9.90
CA TYR A 103 12.51 8.54 8.72
C TYR A 103 12.25 9.34 7.43
N PRO A 104 13.28 9.95 6.82
CA PRO A 104 13.12 10.81 5.64
C PRO A 104 12.56 10.11 4.39
N ARG A 105 12.51 8.77 4.35
CA ARG A 105 11.90 7.98 3.27
C ARG A 105 10.48 7.53 3.59
N ALA A 106 9.95 7.86 4.77
CA ALA A 106 8.62 7.41 5.16
C ALA A 106 7.51 8.12 4.38
N ALA A 107 6.48 7.36 4.03
CA ALA A 107 5.21 7.91 3.59
C ALA A 107 4.31 8.22 4.81
N LEU A 108 3.24 8.97 4.58
CA LEU A 108 2.20 9.22 5.57
C LEU A 108 0.98 8.34 5.26
N GLY A 109 0.71 7.35 6.09
CA GLY A 109 -0.30 6.33 5.85
C GLY A 109 -0.20 5.20 6.87
N GLU A 110 -1.27 4.45 7.12
CA GLU A 110 -2.53 4.42 6.37
C GLU A 110 -3.54 5.44 6.94
N ILE A 111 -4.13 6.29 6.09
CA ILE A 111 -5.11 7.32 6.51
C ILE A 111 -6.35 7.29 5.61
N GLY A 112 -7.52 7.73 6.08
CA GLY A 112 -8.68 7.86 5.19
C GLY A 112 -10.01 7.61 5.86
N LEU A 113 -10.94 6.97 5.15
CA LEU A 113 -12.35 6.85 5.56
C LEU A 113 -12.88 5.43 5.40
N CYS A 114 -13.54 4.88 6.42
CA CYS A 114 -14.04 3.51 6.38
C CYS A 114 -15.53 3.40 6.75
N LYS A 115 -16.32 2.71 5.93
CA LYS A 115 -17.73 2.33 6.20
C LYS A 115 -17.89 0.81 6.44
N SER A 116 -16.79 0.08 6.66
CA SER A 116 -16.84 -1.31 7.09
C SER A 116 -17.47 -1.43 8.49
N ASN A 117 -17.76 -2.66 8.94
CA ASN A 117 -18.34 -2.89 10.26
C ASN A 117 -17.46 -2.33 11.39
N ARG A 118 -16.12 -2.45 11.28
CA ARG A 118 -15.18 -1.84 12.22
C ARG A 118 -15.15 -0.31 12.07
N GLY A 119 -15.11 0.18 10.82
CA GLY A 119 -15.09 1.62 10.56
C GLY A 119 -16.33 2.37 11.05
N ARG A 120 -17.50 1.72 11.14
CA ARG A 120 -18.73 2.35 11.69
C ARG A 120 -18.72 2.52 13.21
N GLN A 121 -17.76 1.92 13.92
CA GLN A 121 -17.61 2.10 15.38
C GLN A 121 -17.02 3.47 15.73
N VAL A 122 -16.39 4.14 14.76
CA VAL A 122 -15.84 5.48 14.90
C VAL A 122 -16.74 6.48 14.18
N ASP A 123 -17.08 7.58 14.85
CA ASP A 123 -17.88 8.66 14.25
C ASP A 123 -17.25 9.13 12.93
N ARG A 124 -18.08 9.28 11.90
CA ARG A 124 -17.65 9.76 10.59
C ARG A 124 -16.98 11.13 10.68
N ALA A 125 -17.50 12.03 11.51
CA ALA A 125 -16.92 13.36 11.70
C ALA A 125 -15.49 13.29 12.28
N VAL A 126 -15.24 12.33 13.18
CA VAL A 126 -13.91 12.09 13.74
C VAL A 126 -12.98 11.52 12.68
N GLN A 127 -13.43 10.55 11.87
CA GLN A 127 -12.63 10.03 10.75
C GLN A 127 -12.27 11.13 9.75
N GLU A 128 -13.24 11.98 9.37
CA GLU A 128 -13.00 13.08 8.43
C GLU A 128 -12.02 14.13 8.98
N ARG A 129 -12.13 14.46 10.27
CA ARG A 129 -11.21 15.38 10.94
C ARG A 129 -9.78 14.82 10.94
N VAL A 130 -9.59 13.61 11.47
CA VAL A 130 -8.27 12.96 11.58
C VAL A 130 -7.66 12.67 10.20
N PHE A 131 -8.48 12.31 9.20
CA PHE A 131 -8.01 12.17 7.83
C PHE A 131 -7.51 13.51 7.26
N ARG A 132 -8.28 14.59 7.44
CA ARG A 132 -7.91 15.92 6.93
C ARG A 132 -6.62 16.44 7.56
N GLU A 133 -6.50 16.36 8.88
CA GLU A 133 -5.32 16.80 9.62
C GLU A 133 -4.04 16.11 9.11
N GLN A 134 -4.10 14.79 8.90
CA GLN A 134 -2.98 14.01 8.38
C GLN A 134 -2.68 14.28 6.91
N LEU A 135 -3.71 14.46 6.08
CA LEU A 135 -3.54 14.78 4.66
C LEU A 135 -2.89 16.16 4.48
N GLU A 136 -3.28 17.14 5.30
CA GLU A 136 -2.67 18.46 5.33
C GLU A 136 -1.21 18.41 5.80
N LEU A 137 -0.89 17.59 6.81
CA LEU A 137 0.48 17.34 7.24
C LEU A 137 1.35 16.71 6.14
N ALA A 138 0.81 15.73 5.39
CA ALA A 138 1.52 15.11 4.26
C ALA A 138 1.84 16.15 3.17
N ALA A 139 0.89 17.04 2.88
CA ALA A 139 1.09 18.12 1.92
C ALA A 139 2.12 19.15 2.41
N GLU A 140 2.05 19.55 3.68
CA GLU A 140 3.01 20.47 4.30
C GLU A 140 4.44 19.93 4.23
N LEU A 141 4.63 18.67 4.57
CA LEU A 141 5.95 18.03 4.62
C LEU A 141 6.42 17.49 3.25
N GLY A 142 5.60 17.58 2.21
CA GLY A 142 5.91 17.03 0.89
C GLY A 142 6.11 15.51 0.90
N ARG A 143 5.37 14.79 1.76
CA ARG A 143 5.45 13.33 1.92
C ARG A 143 4.42 12.63 1.03
N PRO A 144 4.76 11.52 0.33
CA PRO A 144 3.75 10.64 -0.25
C PRO A 144 2.74 10.19 0.80
N CYS A 145 1.48 9.97 0.40
CA CYS A 145 0.48 9.41 1.32
C CYS A 145 -0.20 8.16 0.77
N VAL A 146 -0.64 7.30 1.70
CA VAL A 146 -1.35 6.04 1.42
C VAL A 146 -2.75 6.13 2.02
N LEU A 147 -3.76 6.06 1.15
CA LEU A 147 -5.16 6.36 1.46
C LEU A 147 -6.04 5.11 1.49
N HIS A 148 -6.66 4.89 2.64
CA HIS A 148 -7.71 3.90 2.84
C HIS A 148 -9.08 4.45 2.49
N CYS A 149 -9.86 3.69 1.72
CA CYS A 149 -11.26 4.01 1.55
C CYS A 149 -12.14 2.77 1.35
N VAL A 150 -13.16 2.62 2.21
CA VAL A 150 -14.18 1.59 2.05
C VAL A 150 -15.57 2.23 2.03
N GLY A 151 -16.20 2.25 0.85
CA GLY A 151 -17.62 2.59 0.67
C GLY A 151 -18.00 4.06 0.80
N VAL A 152 -17.03 4.99 0.85
CA VAL A 152 -17.25 6.44 1.03
C VAL A 152 -16.37 7.31 0.11
N TYR A 153 -16.13 6.82 -1.10
CA TYR A 153 -15.25 7.47 -2.09
C TYR A 153 -15.68 8.87 -2.53
N GLY A 154 -16.99 9.16 -2.58
CA GLY A 154 -17.47 10.51 -2.90
C GLY A 154 -17.00 11.55 -1.86
N LYS A 155 -17.03 11.16 -0.57
CA LYS A 155 -16.55 12.02 0.51
C LYS A 155 -15.04 12.12 0.53
N LEU A 156 -14.34 11.02 0.24
CA LEU A 156 -12.89 11.02 0.05
C LEU A 156 -12.49 12.05 -1.03
N LEU A 157 -13.14 12.02 -2.19
CA LEU A 157 -12.88 12.94 -3.29
C LEU A 157 -13.16 14.40 -2.90
N GLU A 158 -14.27 14.66 -2.19
CA GLU A 158 -14.61 16.00 -1.68
C GLU A 158 -13.53 16.56 -0.75
N ILE A 159 -13.01 15.74 0.17
CA ILE A 159 -11.93 16.15 1.09
C ILE A 159 -10.63 16.41 0.32
N LEU A 160 -10.26 15.55 -0.63
CA LEU A 160 -9.07 15.76 -1.48
C LEU A 160 -9.18 17.09 -2.24
N GLN A 161 -10.33 17.37 -2.85
CA GLN A 161 -10.59 18.64 -3.55
C GLN A 161 -10.50 19.85 -2.61
N SER A 162 -11.02 19.72 -1.39
CA SER A 162 -10.97 20.77 -0.38
C SER A 162 -9.54 21.06 0.07
N VAL A 163 -8.76 20.03 0.38
CA VAL A 163 -7.35 20.19 0.79
C VAL A 163 -6.49 20.70 -0.37
N GLN A 164 -6.72 20.20 -1.58
CA GLN A 164 -6.04 20.68 -2.79
C GLN A 164 -6.19 22.21 -2.94
N LYS A 165 -7.41 22.73 -2.77
CA LYS A 165 -7.68 24.17 -2.86
C LYS A 165 -7.04 24.98 -1.74
N ALA A 166 -6.95 24.40 -0.54
CA ALA A 166 -6.46 25.10 0.64
C ALA A 166 -4.92 25.12 0.75
N ARG A 167 -4.25 23.99 0.48
CA ARG A 167 -2.79 23.82 0.66
C ARG A 167 -2.07 23.13 -0.49
N GLY A 168 -2.80 22.56 -1.43
CA GLY A 168 -2.25 21.61 -2.40
C GLY A 168 -2.34 20.17 -1.87
N LEU A 169 -2.19 19.20 -2.78
CA LEU A 169 -2.17 17.80 -2.41
C LEU A 169 -0.72 17.33 -2.15
N PRO A 170 -0.55 16.25 -1.39
CA PRO A 170 0.73 15.55 -1.32
C PRO A 170 1.29 15.25 -2.71
N PRO A 171 2.61 15.13 -2.86
CA PRO A 171 3.22 14.90 -4.17
C PRO A 171 2.84 13.57 -4.81
N ALA A 172 2.53 12.56 -4.00
CA ALA A 172 2.00 11.29 -4.44
C ALA A 172 0.90 10.86 -3.47
N VAL A 173 -0.20 10.38 -4.02
CA VAL A 173 -1.37 9.91 -3.28
C VAL A 173 -1.72 8.53 -3.80
N VAL A 174 -1.47 7.51 -2.99
CA VAL A 174 -1.78 6.11 -3.32
C VAL A 174 -3.14 5.77 -2.74
N LEU A 175 -4.13 5.48 -3.58
CA LEU A 175 -5.38 4.86 -3.13
C LEU A 175 -5.15 3.36 -3.04
N HIS A 176 -4.88 2.88 -1.82
CA HIS A 176 -4.59 1.47 -1.61
C HIS A 176 -5.85 0.63 -1.69
N SER A 177 -5.71 -0.62 -2.11
CA SER A 177 -6.77 -1.61 -2.21
C SER A 177 -8.03 -1.04 -2.89
N TYR A 178 -7.85 -0.40 -4.06
CA TYR A 178 -8.93 0.37 -4.68
C TYR A 178 -10.13 -0.50 -5.03
N SER A 179 -11.22 -0.27 -4.31
CA SER A 179 -12.51 -0.98 -4.41
C SER A 179 -13.67 -0.06 -4.80
N GLY A 180 -13.35 1.16 -5.25
CA GLY A 180 -14.32 2.15 -5.73
C GLY A 180 -14.90 1.78 -7.08
N ALA A 181 -15.96 2.50 -7.49
CA ALA A 181 -16.49 2.36 -8.85
C ALA A 181 -15.42 2.79 -9.88
N PRO A 182 -15.18 2.02 -10.95
CA PRO A 182 -14.22 2.39 -12.00
C PRO A 182 -14.47 3.78 -12.61
N ASP A 183 -15.74 4.20 -12.68
CA ASP A 183 -16.14 5.51 -13.24
C ASP A 183 -15.68 6.71 -12.40
N MET A 184 -15.25 6.51 -11.16
CA MET A 184 -14.66 7.59 -10.35
C MET A 184 -13.18 7.81 -10.63
N ILE A 185 -12.48 6.86 -11.26
CA ILE A 185 -11.04 6.96 -11.55
C ILE A 185 -10.72 8.26 -12.30
N PRO A 186 -11.45 8.64 -13.38
CA PRO A 186 -11.22 9.92 -14.05
C PRO A 186 -11.39 11.14 -13.13
N ALA A 187 -12.33 11.10 -12.18
CA ALA A 187 -12.56 12.21 -11.25
C ALA A 187 -11.40 12.37 -10.25
N PHE A 188 -10.82 11.27 -9.79
CA PHE A 188 -9.58 11.30 -9.01
C PHE A 188 -8.40 11.81 -9.86
N LEU A 189 -8.21 11.28 -11.07
CA LEU A 189 -7.13 11.71 -11.96
C LEU A 189 -7.22 13.20 -12.36
N ALA A 190 -8.42 13.75 -12.46
CA ALA A 190 -8.63 15.18 -12.71
C ALA A 190 -8.00 16.08 -11.63
N LEU A 191 -7.83 15.58 -10.40
CA LEU A 191 -7.11 16.30 -9.35
C LEU A 191 -5.64 16.54 -9.74
N GLN A 192 -5.00 15.60 -10.44
CA GLN A 192 -3.60 15.75 -10.87
C GLN A 192 -3.43 16.97 -11.81
N GLN A 193 -4.37 17.14 -12.74
CA GLN A 193 -4.36 18.24 -13.72
C GLN A 193 -4.55 19.60 -13.03
N ALA A 194 -5.42 19.66 -12.02
CA ALA A 194 -5.64 20.87 -11.24
C ALA A 194 -4.44 21.24 -10.34
N SER A 195 -3.61 20.26 -9.94
CA SER A 195 -2.44 20.46 -9.07
C SER A 195 -1.21 21.10 -9.76
N ARG A 196 -1.34 21.71 -10.95
CA ARG A 196 -0.21 22.27 -11.73
C ARG A 196 1.02 21.32 -11.81
N GLY A 197 0.78 20.01 -11.88
CA GLY A 197 1.82 18.99 -12.04
C GLY A 197 2.59 18.59 -10.77
N ALA A 198 2.20 19.05 -9.57
CA ALA A 198 2.92 18.73 -8.34
C ALA A 198 2.52 17.38 -7.70
N SER A 199 1.30 16.91 -7.94
CA SER A 199 0.72 15.74 -7.26
C SER A 199 0.29 14.66 -8.25
N LYS A 200 0.75 13.43 -8.06
CA LYS A 200 0.32 12.27 -8.82
C LYS A 200 -0.51 11.31 -7.97
N LEU A 201 -1.58 10.79 -8.55
CA LEU A 201 -2.50 9.84 -7.92
C LEU A 201 -2.23 8.45 -8.50
N TYR A 202 -2.23 7.46 -7.63
CA TYR A 202 -1.96 6.06 -7.93
C TYR A 202 -3.06 5.18 -7.35
N PHE A 203 -3.26 4.01 -7.95
CA PHE A 203 -4.24 3.02 -7.51
C PHE A 203 -3.54 1.68 -7.42
N SER A 204 -3.49 1.09 -6.22
CA SER A 204 -3.02 -0.29 -6.06
C SER A 204 -4.18 -1.26 -6.01
N LEU A 205 -3.92 -2.45 -6.55
CA LEU A 205 -4.84 -3.58 -6.60
C LEU A 205 -4.10 -4.83 -6.13
N ASN A 206 -4.81 -5.70 -5.42
CA ASN A 206 -4.28 -6.97 -4.95
C ASN A 206 -4.87 -8.17 -5.69
N ALA A 207 -4.26 -9.34 -5.49
CA ALA A 207 -4.63 -10.58 -6.17
C ALA A 207 -6.06 -11.02 -5.88
N LYS A 208 -6.55 -10.84 -4.64
CA LYS A 208 -7.91 -11.21 -4.22
C LYS A 208 -8.95 -10.37 -4.92
N GLN A 209 -8.75 -9.06 -5.00
CA GLN A 209 -9.62 -8.15 -5.73
C GLN A 209 -9.69 -8.54 -7.21
N LEU A 210 -8.54 -8.71 -7.86
CA LEU A 210 -8.47 -9.04 -9.29
C LEU A 210 -9.05 -10.43 -9.61
N SER A 211 -9.03 -11.37 -8.65
CA SER A 211 -9.56 -12.72 -8.86
C SER A 211 -11.07 -12.85 -8.60
N SER A 212 -11.64 -12.01 -7.73
CA SER A 212 -13.02 -12.19 -7.24
C SER A 212 -13.97 -11.04 -7.52
N GLN A 213 -13.46 -9.87 -7.93
CA GLN A 213 -14.26 -8.65 -8.06
C GLN A 213 -14.23 -8.13 -9.51
N PRO A 214 -15.34 -8.26 -10.26
CA PRO A 214 -15.41 -7.72 -11.63
C PRO A 214 -15.10 -6.22 -11.71
N LYS A 215 -15.44 -5.46 -10.67
CA LYS A 215 -15.12 -4.02 -10.59
C LYS A 215 -13.62 -3.76 -10.47
N ALA A 216 -12.85 -4.63 -9.81
CA ALA A 216 -11.41 -4.48 -9.70
C ALA A 216 -10.71 -4.77 -11.05
N ILE A 217 -11.21 -5.75 -11.81
CA ILE A 217 -10.73 -6.01 -13.18
C ILE A 217 -11.00 -4.79 -14.08
N GLN A 218 -12.21 -4.22 -14.02
CA GLN A 218 -12.54 -2.99 -14.75
C GLN A 218 -11.71 -1.79 -14.28
N ALA A 219 -11.45 -1.65 -12.98
CA ALA A 219 -10.57 -0.61 -12.46
C ALA A 219 -9.14 -0.81 -12.98
N CYS A 220 -8.63 -2.05 -12.98
CA CYS A 220 -7.31 -2.39 -13.49
C CYS A 220 -7.13 -1.94 -14.94
N THR A 221 -8.12 -2.14 -15.81
CA THR A 221 -8.04 -1.69 -17.21
C THR A 221 -8.31 -0.20 -17.40
N LYS A 222 -9.07 0.43 -16.51
CA LYS A 222 -9.43 1.86 -16.59
C LYS A 222 -8.34 2.79 -16.07
N VAL A 223 -7.58 2.37 -15.06
CA VAL A 223 -6.44 3.15 -14.53
C VAL A 223 -5.38 3.30 -15.63
N PRO A 224 -4.80 4.48 -15.88
CA PRO A 224 -3.65 4.62 -16.76
C PRO A 224 -2.47 3.75 -16.30
N LEU A 225 -1.71 3.17 -17.24
CA LEU A 225 -0.61 2.25 -16.90
C LEU A 225 0.41 2.91 -15.96
N ASP A 226 0.67 4.20 -16.09
CA ASP A 226 1.63 4.95 -15.27
C ASP A 226 1.11 5.34 -13.88
N ALA A 227 -0.12 4.97 -13.54
CA ALA A 227 -0.78 5.18 -12.25
C ALA A 227 -1.21 3.87 -11.56
N LEU A 228 -1.02 2.72 -12.21
CA LEU A 228 -1.31 1.41 -11.63
C LEU A 228 -0.14 0.94 -10.74
N LEU A 229 -0.48 0.51 -9.53
CA LEU A 229 0.40 -0.17 -8.60
C LEU A 229 -0.17 -1.56 -8.27
N LEU A 230 0.65 -2.41 -7.66
CA LEU A 230 0.23 -3.72 -7.17
C LEU A 230 0.65 -3.87 -5.72
N GLU A 231 -0.14 -4.60 -4.95
CA GLU A 231 0.09 -4.81 -3.52
C GLU A 231 -0.43 -6.17 -3.06
N THR A 232 -0.08 -6.54 -1.84
CA THR A 232 -0.66 -7.70 -1.16
C THR A 232 -1.76 -7.33 -0.18
N ASP A 233 -1.60 -6.23 0.57
CA ASP A 233 -2.37 -5.95 1.79
C ASP A 233 -2.16 -7.03 2.88
N ALA A 234 -0.99 -7.70 2.84
CA ALA A 234 -0.65 -8.76 3.77
C ALA A 234 -0.57 -8.25 5.22
N PRO A 235 -0.97 -9.06 6.22
CA PRO A 235 -1.36 -10.47 6.12
C PRO A 235 -2.82 -10.74 5.69
N ASP A 236 -3.61 -9.69 5.48
CA ASP A 236 -5.00 -9.82 5.08
C ASP A 236 -5.13 -10.02 3.56
N GLN A 237 -6.35 -10.19 3.07
CA GLN A 237 -6.66 -10.39 1.64
C GLN A 237 -5.95 -11.57 0.96
N ALA A 238 -5.63 -12.63 1.71
CA ALA A 238 -5.13 -13.87 1.14
C ALA A 238 -6.13 -14.47 0.14
N LEU A 239 -5.57 -15.08 -0.91
CA LEU A 239 -6.27 -16.00 -1.80
C LEU A 239 -6.34 -17.39 -1.16
N ASP A 240 -7.20 -18.25 -1.71
CA ASP A 240 -7.32 -19.63 -1.25
C ASP A 240 -6.00 -20.37 -1.48
N VAL A 241 -5.60 -21.22 -0.53
CA VAL A 241 -4.31 -21.95 -0.57
C VAL A 241 -4.15 -22.71 -1.90
N ALA A 242 -5.21 -23.33 -2.42
CA ALA A 242 -5.17 -24.03 -3.70
C ALA A 242 -4.81 -23.10 -4.88
N GLN A 243 -5.30 -21.85 -4.86
CA GLN A 243 -4.99 -20.86 -5.90
C GLN A 243 -3.56 -20.36 -5.78
N VAL A 244 -3.06 -20.18 -4.55
CA VAL A 244 -1.67 -19.77 -4.28
C VAL A 244 -0.71 -20.88 -4.72
N SER A 245 -0.91 -22.11 -4.25
CA SER A 245 -0.05 -23.26 -4.54
C SER A 245 0.00 -23.60 -6.03
N ALA A 246 -1.10 -23.40 -6.76
CA ALA A 246 -1.13 -23.61 -8.21
C ALA A 246 -0.17 -22.69 -8.99
N VAL A 247 0.21 -21.54 -8.42
CA VAL A 247 1.03 -20.53 -9.10
C VAL A 247 2.42 -20.36 -8.48
N LEU A 248 2.51 -20.35 -7.15
CA LEU A 248 3.78 -20.17 -6.41
C LEU A 248 4.42 -21.51 -6.00
N GLY A 249 3.65 -22.60 -5.96
CA GLY A 249 4.11 -23.94 -5.54
C GLY A 249 3.75 -24.28 -4.09
N GLU A 250 3.74 -25.58 -3.78
CA GLU A 250 3.35 -26.11 -2.46
C GLU A 250 4.35 -25.78 -1.33
N GLU A 251 5.61 -25.50 -1.66
CA GLU A 251 6.62 -25.11 -0.67
C GLU A 251 6.48 -23.63 -0.24
N THR A 252 5.61 -22.85 -0.90
CA THR A 252 5.32 -21.45 -0.57
C THR A 252 4.08 -21.29 0.30
N ILE A 253 3.59 -22.38 0.90
CA ILE A 253 2.31 -22.37 1.63
C ILE A 253 2.46 -21.52 2.90
N VAL A 254 1.99 -20.28 2.76
CA VAL A 254 1.02 -19.60 3.63
C VAL A 254 1.23 -19.89 5.11
N VAL A 255 1.77 -18.91 5.84
CA VAL A 255 1.68 -18.89 7.31
C VAL A 255 0.20 -19.01 7.69
N ASP A 256 -0.30 -20.20 8.03
CA ASP A 256 -1.67 -20.44 8.55
C ASP A 256 -2.84 -19.74 7.83
N GLY A 257 -2.85 -19.66 6.49
CA GLY A 257 -3.92 -18.97 5.74
C GLY A 257 -3.70 -17.46 5.50
N LEU A 258 -2.57 -16.89 5.93
CA LEU A 258 -2.23 -15.47 5.80
C LEU A 258 -1.58 -15.13 4.45
N ASN A 259 -1.82 -13.91 4.00
CA ASN A 259 -1.15 -13.34 2.84
C ASN A 259 0.28 -12.90 3.21
N GLU A 260 1.15 -12.75 2.22
CA GLU A 260 2.53 -12.31 2.43
C GLU A 260 3.10 -11.62 1.18
N PRO A 261 4.19 -10.82 1.29
CA PRO A 261 4.72 -10.03 0.18
C PRO A 261 4.99 -10.80 -1.11
N ALA A 262 5.42 -12.07 -1.02
CA ALA A 262 5.65 -12.93 -2.18
C ALA A 262 4.40 -13.06 -3.08
N MET A 263 3.20 -12.96 -2.50
CA MET A 263 1.93 -13.07 -3.22
C MET A 263 1.64 -11.87 -4.13
N VAL A 264 2.44 -10.79 -4.10
CA VAL A 264 2.29 -9.69 -5.08
C VAL A 264 2.49 -10.18 -6.51
N GLN A 265 3.26 -11.26 -6.71
CA GLN A 265 3.40 -11.92 -8.01
C GLN A 265 2.05 -12.46 -8.55
N LEU A 266 1.13 -12.86 -7.67
CA LEU A 266 -0.23 -13.26 -8.07
C LEU A 266 -1.02 -12.05 -8.56
N ALA A 267 -0.89 -10.90 -7.88
CA ALA A 267 -1.51 -9.65 -8.33
C ALA A 267 -0.97 -9.24 -9.70
N LEU A 268 0.33 -9.40 -9.94
CA LEU A 268 0.96 -9.14 -11.23
C LEU A 268 0.40 -10.01 -12.34
N ILE A 269 0.34 -11.33 -12.13
CA ILE A 269 -0.21 -12.26 -13.12
C ILE A 269 -1.65 -11.90 -13.45
N LYS A 270 -2.48 -11.64 -12.43
CA LYS A 270 -3.90 -11.29 -12.63
C LYS A 270 -4.09 -9.93 -13.30
N ALA A 271 -3.26 -8.95 -12.99
CA ALA A 271 -3.30 -7.65 -13.63
C ALA A 271 -2.84 -7.72 -15.10
N ALA A 272 -1.82 -8.54 -15.39
CA ALA A 272 -1.33 -8.78 -16.75
C ALA A 272 -2.40 -9.47 -17.61
N GLU A 273 -3.06 -10.51 -17.07
CA GLU A 273 -4.22 -11.15 -17.69
C GLU A 273 -5.34 -10.14 -18.00
N ALA A 274 -5.70 -9.30 -17.01
CA ALA A 274 -6.77 -8.31 -17.17
C ALA A 274 -6.45 -7.24 -18.23
N ARG A 275 -5.17 -6.91 -18.43
CA ARG A 275 -4.71 -5.88 -19.38
C ARG A 275 -4.25 -6.42 -20.72
N GLU A 276 -4.26 -7.73 -20.90
CA GLU A 276 -3.72 -8.39 -22.10
C GLU A 276 -2.24 -7.99 -22.36
N MET A 277 -1.45 -7.90 -21.29
CA MET A 277 -0.02 -7.52 -21.33
C MET A 277 0.85 -8.70 -20.89
N SER A 278 2.13 -8.70 -21.28
CA SER A 278 3.08 -9.65 -20.69
C SER A 278 3.36 -9.31 -19.21
N THR A 279 3.68 -10.32 -18.41
CA THR A 279 4.03 -10.13 -16.99
C THR A 279 5.27 -9.27 -16.82
N ASP A 280 6.24 -9.37 -17.73
CA ASP A 280 7.51 -8.65 -17.63
C ASP A 280 7.34 -7.17 -17.96
N GLU A 281 6.58 -6.84 -19.01
CA GLU A 281 6.26 -5.44 -19.35
C GLU A 281 5.46 -4.77 -18.24
N LEU A 282 4.45 -5.47 -17.71
CA LEU A 282 3.64 -4.93 -16.62
C LEU A 282 4.48 -4.78 -15.35
N ALA A 283 5.32 -5.76 -15.01
CA ALA A 283 6.20 -5.70 -13.84
C ALA A 283 7.15 -4.50 -13.90
N SER A 284 7.79 -4.27 -15.05
CA SER A 284 8.65 -3.10 -15.24
C SER A 284 7.88 -1.79 -15.04
N ALA A 285 6.69 -1.67 -15.63
CA ALA A 285 5.88 -0.46 -15.52
C ALA A 285 5.41 -0.19 -14.09
N VAL A 286 4.84 -1.20 -13.41
CA VAL A 286 4.34 -1.04 -12.04
C VAL A 286 5.47 -0.84 -11.04
N PHE A 287 6.63 -1.49 -11.23
CA PHE A 287 7.82 -1.27 -10.40
C PHE A 287 8.27 0.20 -10.46
N ASP A 288 8.41 0.74 -11.67
CA ASP A 288 8.80 2.14 -11.87
C ASP A 288 7.75 3.12 -11.32
N ASN A 289 6.45 2.75 -11.42
CA ASN A 289 5.38 3.53 -10.82
C ASN A 289 5.50 3.57 -9.30
N THR A 290 5.72 2.42 -8.65
CA THR A 290 5.81 2.33 -7.19
C THR A 290 7.04 3.07 -6.68
N VAL A 291 8.18 2.96 -7.36
CA VAL A 291 9.39 3.75 -7.08
C VAL A 291 9.09 5.26 -7.11
N ARG A 292 8.37 5.74 -8.14
CA ARG A 292 7.96 7.15 -8.24
C ARG A 292 6.96 7.54 -7.15
N ALA A 293 5.98 6.69 -6.86
CA ALA A 293 4.93 6.95 -5.86
C ALA A 293 5.54 7.14 -4.47
N PHE A 294 6.47 6.26 -4.08
CA PHE A 294 7.14 6.30 -2.78
C PHE A 294 8.44 7.09 -2.76
N ARG A 295 8.85 7.69 -3.90
CA ARG A 295 10.07 8.49 -4.05
C ARG A 295 11.33 7.75 -3.59
N VAL A 296 11.40 6.46 -3.92
CA VAL A 296 12.54 5.60 -3.63
C VAL A 296 13.65 5.85 -4.65
N SER A 297 14.91 5.80 -4.21
CA SER A 297 16.07 5.73 -5.11
C SER A 297 16.44 4.26 -5.30
N VAL A 298 16.44 3.81 -6.56
CA VAL A 298 16.78 2.44 -6.99
C VAL A 298 18.17 2.38 -7.58
#